data_AF-A0A5N7DHE9-F1
#
_entry.id   AF-A0A5N7DHE9-F1
#
_cell.length_a   1.000
_cell.length_b   1.000
_cell.length_c   1.000
_cell.angle_alpha   90.00
_cell.angle_beta   90.00
_cell.angle_gamma   90.00
#
_symmetry.space_group_name_H-M   'P 1'
#
loop_
_entity.id
_entity.type
_entity.pdbx_description
1 polymer ?
#
loop_
_entity_poly.entity_id
_entity_poly.type
_entity_poly.pdbx_seq_one_letter_code
_entity_poly.pdbx_strand_id
1 'polypeptide(L)'
;MHGQTPDATVDQEDDEAAKTRTIIESECRMISLVQRESNIPLPHVYLFEADPYSSVGAQFILMGCLRGNAGIDLSINLPPEHKLDVYAQIAEIQLDLFHIRLPKIGKVAGINEDGTYRQGPLPILGGPFDTAAEFFRAWSTKVEFGLSEGQLRDTAGPYAEEISLSLSAFREWVNDNAKSLSVNNTGPFPLCHGDFGHNNMVFDDTYRLLGVIDWETAFAGPYEVSCEFPLSMSVVPPAMDVPWKYDEMGCPKDPDERQKFADRASYIAIVR
;
A
#
# COMPACT_ATOMS: atom_id res chain seq x y z
N MET A 1 -48.65 -20.12 4.01
CA MET A 1 -47.57 -19.47 3.23
C MET A 1 -46.31 -19.57 4.06
N HIS A 2 -45.45 -20.53 3.76
CA HIS A 2 -44.13 -20.61 4.37
C HIS A 2 -43.23 -19.62 3.65
N GLY A 3 -42.85 -18.54 4.34
CA GLY A 3 -41.75 -17.69 3.91
C GLY A 3 -40.46 -18.48 4.08
N GLN A 4 -39.74 -18.68 2.98
CA GLN A 4 -38.34 -19.09 3.03
C GLN A 4 -37.55 -17.95 3.68
N THR A 5 -36.94 -18.23 4.82
CA THR A 5 -35.81 -17.45 5.32
C THR A 5 -34.66 -17.60 4.33
N PRO A 6 -33.99 -16.52 3.89
CA PRO A 6 -32.78 -16.60 3.07
C PRO A 6 -31.72 -17.41 3.81
N ASP A 7 -31.02 -18.28 3.09
CA ASP A 7 -29.94 -19.09 3.63
C ASP A 7 -28.68 -18.23 3.74
N ALA A 8 -28.38 -17.80 4.96
CA ALA A 8 -27.27 -16.88 5.26
C ALA A 8 -25.88 -17.40 4.83
N THR A 9 -25.76 -18.70 4.53
CA THR A 9 -24.51 -19.29 4.03
C THR A 9 -24.29 -19.02 2.54
N VAL A 10 -25.36 -19.05 1.73
CA VAL A 10 -25.31 -18.74 0.29
C VAL A 10 -25.02 -17.25 0.07
N ASP A 11 -25.64 -16.39 0.88
CA ASP A 11 -25.42 -14.93 0.80
C ASP A 11 -23.98 -14.54 1.18
N GLN A 12 -23.29 -15.30 2.05
CA GLN A 12 -21.88 -15.05 2.39
C GLN A 12 -20.92 -15.54 1.31
N GLU A 13 -21.17 -16.72 0.72
CA GLU A 13 -20.35 -17.24 -0.37
C GLU A 13 -20.41 -16.36 -1.62
N ASP A 14 -21.60 -15.85 -1.96
CA ASP A 14 -21.77 -14.93 -3.10
C ASP A 14 -21.11 -13.56 -2.86
N ASP A 15 -21.10 -13.05 -1.62
CA ASP A 15 -20.44 -11.78 -1.27
C ASP A 15 -18.90 -11.89 -1.33
N GLU A 16 -18.32 -13.00 -0.85
CA GLU A 16 -16.88 -13.26 -0.94
C GLU A 16 -16.42 -13.52 -2.39
N ALA A 17 -17.22 -14.23 -3.18
CA ALA A 17 -17.01 -14.41 -4.61
C ALA A 17 -16.99 -13.07 -5.37
N ALA A 18 -17.92 -12.17 -5.06
CA ALA A 18 -18.00 -10.84 -5.67
C ALA A 18 -16.83 -9.93 -5.27
N LYS A 19 -16.38 -10.00 -4.01
CA LYS A 19 -15.17 -9.29 -3.55
C LYS A 19 -13.93 -9.78 -4.29
N THR A 20 -13.73 -11.10 -4.37
CA THR A 20 -12.57 -11.70 -5.03
C THR A 20 -12.53 -11.40 -6.53
N ARG A 21 -13.71 -11.38 -7.19
CA ARG A 21 -13.84 -10.93 -8.59
C ARG A 21 -13.31 -9.51 -8.77
N THR A 22 -13.70 -8.61 -7.87
CA THR A 22 -13.30 -7.20 -7.91
C THR A 22 -11.79 -7.05 -7.71
N ILE A 23 -11.17 -7.87 -6.86
CA ILE A 23 -9.73 -7.87 -6.61
C ILE A 23 -8.95 -8.27 -7.86
N ILE A 24 -9.26 -9.42 -8.47
CA ILE A 24 -8.55 -9.93 -9.66
C ILE A 24 -8.63 -8.95 -10.83
N GLU A 25 -9.83 -8.41 -11.10
CA GLU A 25 -9.98 -7.44 -12.18
C GLU A 25 -9.24 -6.14 -11.88
N SER A 26 -9.25 -5.68 -10.62
CA SER A 26 -8.54 -4.48 -10.21
C SER A 26 -7.03 -4.66 -10.36
N GLU A 27 -6.47 -5.79 -9.92
CA GLU A 27 -5.05 -6.09 -10.03
C GLU A 27 -4.60 -6.11 -11.50
N CYS A 28 -5.32 -6.84 -12.36
CA CYS A 28 -5.00 -6.90 -13.80
C CYS A 28 -5.07 -5.52 -14.48
N ARG A 29 -6.03 -4.68 -14.09
CA ARG A 29 -6.15 -3.30 -14.57
C ARG A 29 -4.98 -2.43 -14.10
N MET A 30 -4.54 -2.60 -12.85
CA MET A 30 -3.38 -1.88 -12.32
C MET A 30 -2.10 -2.29 -13.03
N ILE A 31 -1.86 -3.59 -13.22
CA ILE A 31 -0.70 -4.07 -13.99
C ILE A 31 -0.73 -3.46 -15.40
N SER A 32 -1.89 -3.45 -16.06
CA SER A 32 -2.04 -2.88 -17.40
C SER A 32 -1.79 -1.36 -17.44
N LEU A 33 -2.22 -0.62 -16.41
CA LEU A 33 -1.92 0.81 -16.25
C LEU A 33 -0.43 1.04 -16.14
N VAL A 34 0.22 0.35 -15.19
CA VAL A 34 1.64 0.56 -14.91
C VAL A 34 2.50 0.17 -16.12
N GLN A 35 2.15 -0.92 -16.80
CA GLN A 35 2.82 -1.36 -18.02
C GLN A 35 2.72 -0.33 -19.16
N ARG A 36 1.61 0.42 -19.22
CA ARG A 36 1.38 1.43 -20.28
C ARG A 36 2.07 2.76 -19.98
N GLU A 37 2.10 3.15 -18.72
CA GLU A 37 2.52 4.50 -18.30
C GLU A 37 3.94 4.55 -17.70
N SER A 38 4.65 3.42 -17.59
CA SER A 38 6.01 3.36 -17.03
C SER A 38 6.87 2.26 -17.64
N ASN A 39 8.14 2.20 -17.25
CA ASN A 39 9.06 1.11 -17.58
C ASN A 39 9.26 0.13 -16.42
N ILE A 40 8.39 0.19 -15.41
CA ILE A 40 8.45 -0.71 -14.26
C ILE A 40 8.37 -2.16 -14.79
N PRO A 41 9.33 -3.03 -14.42
CA PRO A 41 9.28 -4.42 -14.81
C PRO A 41 8.12 -5.11 -14.06
N LEU A 42 7.29 -5.84 -14.79
CA LEU A 42 6.08 -6.50 -14.28
C LEU A 42 5.99 -7.93 -14.82
N PRO A 43 5.36 -8.86 -14.08
CA PRO A 43 4.97 -10.13 -14.66
C PRO A 43 3.95 -9.90 -15.79
N HIS A 44 4.16 -10.53 -16.93
CA HIS A 44 3.23 -10.42 -18.06
C HIS A 44 1.95 -11.21 -17.77
N VAL A 45 0.80 -10.55 -17.72
CA VAL A 45 -0.51 -11.22 -17.55
C VAL A 45 -0.96 -11.81 -18.90
N TYR A 46 -1.10 -13.13 -18.97
CA TYR A 46 -1.57 -13.82 -20.17
C TYR A 46 -3.10 -13.84 -20.26
N LEU A 47 -3.76 -14.18 -19.16
CA LEU A 47 -5.21 -14.16 -19.01
C LEU A 47 -5.58 -14.18 -17.53
N PHE A 48 -6.82 -13.83 -17.23
CA PHE A 48 -7.41 -14.02 -15.90
C PHE A 48 -8.84 -14.53 -16.06
N GLU A 49 -9.32 -15.22 -15.04
CA GLU A 49 -10.71 -15.64 -14.88
C GLU A 49 -11.23 -15.06 -13.57
N ALA A 50 -12.23 -14.21 -13.67
CA ALA A 50 -12.82 -13.53 -12.52
C ALA A 50 -14.20 -14.10 -12.16
N ASP A 51 -14.74 -15.03 -12.96
CA ASP A 51 -15.96 -15.77 -12.64
C ASP A 51 -15.64 -17.04 -11.84
N PRO A 52 -16.06 -17.15 -10.57
CA PRO A 52 -15.85 -18.37 -9.79
C PRO A 52 -16.63 -19.56 -10.36
N TYR A 53 -17.68 -19.31 -11.15
CA TYR A 53 -18.51 -20.33 -11.78
C TYR A 53 -18.07 -20.67 -13.21
N SER A 54 -16.87 -20.24 -13.61
CA SER A 54 -16.28 -20.58 -14.90
C SER A 54 -16.09 -22.09 -15.08
N SER A 55 -15.75 -22.52 -16.29
CA SER A 55 -15.47 -23.94 -16.58
C SER A 55 -14.34 -24.55 -15.75
N VAL A 56 -13.47 -23.72 -15.16
CA VAL A 56 -12.37 -24.13 -14.29
C VAL A 56 -12.85 -24.28 -12.83
N GLY A 57 -13.97 -23.64 -12.46
CA GLY A 57 -14.54 -23.67 -11.11
C GLY A 57 -13.73 -22.87 -10.08
N ALA A 58 -12.87 -21.95 -10.55
CA ALA A 58 -12.05 -21.10 -9.70
C ALA A 58 -11.71 -19.79 -10.42
N GLN A 59 -11.50 -18.73 -9.64
CA GLN A 59 -10.95 -17.47 -10.11
C GLN A 59 -9.43 -17.53 -10.06
N PHE A 60 -8.75 -16.96 -11.07
CA PHE A 60 -7.28 -17.01 -11.14
C PHE A 60 -6.72 -15.96 -12.08
N ILE A 61 -5.41 -15.71 -11.95
CA ILE A 61 -4.61 -14.96 -12.92
C ILE A 61 -3.48 -15.87 -13.42
N LEU A 62 -3.34 -16.00 -14.73
CA LEU A 62 -2.21 -16.68 -15.35
C LEU A 62 -1.23 -15.61 -15.85
N MET A 63 -0.03 -15.60 -15.28
CA MET A 63 1.01 -14.62 -15.58
C MET A 63 2.41 -15.23 -15.70
N GLY A 64 3.34 -14.46 -16.25
CA GLY A 64 4.75 -14.84 -16.37
C GLY A 64 5.41 -15.04 -15.01
N CYS A 65 6.07 -16.18 -14.83
CA CYS A 65 6.88 -16.44 -13.65
C CYS A 65 8.23 -15.75 -13.78
N LEU A 66 8.50 -14.79 -12.88
CA LEU A 66 9.80 -14.14 -12.75
C LEU A 66 10.78 -15.14 -12.10
N ARG A 67 11.85 -15.50 -12.81
CA ARG A 67 12.85 -16.47 -12.35
C ARG A 67 13.89 -15.79 -11.46
N GLY A 68 13.49 -15.48 -10.23
CA GLY A 68 14.35 -14.87 -9.22
C GLY A 68 13.85 -15.16 -7.81
N ASN A 69 14.40 -14.43 -6.84
CA ASN A 69 13.99 -14.52 -5.44
C ASN A 69 13.26 -13.25 -5.03
N ALA A 70 12.15 -13.39 -4.30
CA ALA A 70 11.52 -12.24 -3.67
C ALA A 70 12.46 -11.69 -2.58
N GLY A 71 12.53 -10.37 -2.43
CA GLY A 71 13.41 -9.76 -1.43
C GLY A 71 13.10 -10.19 0.01
N ILE A 72 11.86 -10.64 0.30
CA ILE A 72 11.49 -11.20 1.60
C ILE A 72 12.24 -12.50 1.90
N ASP A 73 12.43 -13.35 0.89
CA ASP A 73 13.17 -14.61 1.03
C ASP A 73 14.67 -14.36 1.31
N LEU A 74 15.17 -13.20 0.88
CA LEU A 74 16.53 -12.74 1.15
C LEU A 74 16.71 -12.17 2.57
N SER A 75 15.66 -12.16 3.40
CA SER A 75 15.68 -11.69 4.79
C SER A 75 16.26 -10.28 4.94
N ILE A 76 16.11 -9.42 3.93
CA ILE A 76 16.68 -8.05 3.89
C ILE A 76 18.22 -8.02 3.92
N ASN A 77 18.89 -9.17 4.00
CA ASN A 77 20.34 -9.27 4.11
C ASN A 77 20.98 -9.08 2.73
N LEU A 78 21.00 -7.84 2.29
CA LEU A 78 21.69 -7.40 1.08
C LEU A 78 23.19 -7.33 1.35
N PRO A 79 24.04 -7.97 0.54
CA PRO A 79 25.48 -7.76 0.59
C PRO A 79 25.80 -6.26 0.43
N PRO A 80 26.72 -5.72 1.25
CA PRO A 80 27.03 -4.28 1.24
C PRO A 80 27.36 -3.72 -0.15
N GLU A 81 28.00 -4.51 -1.00
CA GLU A 81 28.38 -4.17 -2.37
C GLU A 81 27.20 -3.95 -3.31
N HIS A 82 26.06 -4.60 -3.08
CA HIS A 82 24.85 -4.49 -3.91
C HIS A 82 23.81 -3.54 -3.33
N LYS A 83 23.98 -3.14 -2.08
CA LYS A 83 22.98 -2.37 -1.32
C LYS A 83 22.57 -1.08 -2.01
N LEU A 84 23.54 -0.28 -2.47
CA LEU A 84 23.26 0.99 -3.13
C LEU A 84 22.62 0.81 -4.51
N ASP A 85 23.02 -0.22 -5.27
CA ASP A 85 22.44 -0.53 -6.58
C ASP A 85 20.99 -1.00 -6.45
N VAL A 86 20.69 -1.80 -5.41
CA VAL A 86 19.31 -2.20 -5.08
C VAL A 86 18.49 -0.98 -4.68
N TYR A 87 19.03 -0.10 -3.84
CA TYR A 87 18.36 1.15 -3.46
C TYR A 87 18.07 2.06 -4.65
N ALA A 88 19.00 2.17 -5.60
CA ALA A 88 18.80 2.92 -6.84
C ALA A 88 17.65 2.35 -7.66
N GLN A 89 17.62 1.03 -7.87
CA GLN A 89 16.52 0.39 -8.59
C GLN A 89 15.17 0.60 -7.89
N ILE A 90 15.11 0.48 -6.56
CA ILE A 90 13.88 0.72 -5.80
C ILE A 90 13.42 2.19 -5.91
N ALA A 91 14.36 3.13 -5.83
CA ALA A 91 14.09 4.56 -6.01
C ALA A 91 13.54 4.87 -7.41
N GLU A 92 14.09 4.27 -8.46
CA GLU A 92 13.58 4.40 -9.83
C GLU A 92 12.13 3.94 -9.95
N ILE A 93 11.75 2.80 -9.34
CA ILE A 93 10.36 2.34 -9.32
C ILE A 93 9.45 3.35 -8.60
N GLN A 94 9.89 3.91 -7.47
CA GLN A 94 9.10 4.91 -6.75
C GLN A 94 8.89 6.17 -7.59
N LEU A 95 9.92 6.62 -8.30
CA LEU A 95 9.82 7.76 -9.19
C LEU A 95 8.84 7.46 -10.33
N ASP A 96 8.93 6.31 -10.98
CA ASP A 96 8.01 5.91 -12.05
C ASP A 96 6.55 5.87 -11.55
N LEU A 97 6.30 5.20 -10.41
CA LEU A 97 4.99 5.17 -9.76
C LEU A 97 4.46 6.57 -9.47
N PHE A 98 5.33 7.42 -8.92
CA PHE A 98 4.98 8.79 -8.60
C PHE A 98 4.64 9.56 -9.88
N HIS A 99 5.32 9.36 -11.01
CA HIS A 99 5.00 10.07 -12.25
C HIS A 99 3.67 9.66 -12.89
N ILE A 100 3.13 8.48 -12.55
CA ILE A 100 1.79 8.09 -12.98
C ILE A 100 0.76 8.92 -12.19
N ARG A 101 0.02 9.77 -12.90
CA ARG A 101 -0.92 10.74 -12.33
C ARG A 101 -2.36 10.44 -12.71
N LEU A 102 -3.22 10.33 -11.71
CA LEU A 102 -4.65 10.05 -11.87
C LEU A 102 -5.50 11.21 -11.32
N PRO A 103 -6.62 11.58 -11.96
CA PRO A 103 -7.43 12.74 -11.58
C PRO A 103 -8.14 12.60 -10.22
N LYS A 104 -8.38 11.38 -9.75
CA LYS A 104 -9.09 11.11 -8.49
C LYS A 104 -8.32 10.11 -7.63
N ILE A 105 -8.55 10.17 -6.33
CA ILE A 105 -8.06 9.17 -5.37
C ILE A 105 -8.97 7.95 -5.43
N GLY A 106 -8.41 6.77 -5.69
CA GLY A 106 -9.18 5.54 -5.86
C GLY A 106 -8.45 4.44 -6.63
N LYS A 107 -9.07 3.26 -6.71
CA LYS A 107 -8.60 2.14 -7.55
C LYS A 107 -9.01 2.33 -9.00
N VAL A 108 -8.27 1.78 -9.96
CA VAL A 108 -8.69 1.79 -11.37
C VAL A 108 -9.78 0.75 -11.58
N ALA A 109 -11.00 1.23 -11.81
CA ALA A 109 -12.18 0.39 -12.06
C ALA A 109 -12.42 0.13 -13.57
N GLY A 110 -11.73 0.86 -14.45
CA GLY A 110 -11.83 0.66 -15.89
C GLY A 110 -11.20 1.79 -16.70
N ILE A 111 -11.45 1.74 -18.01
CA ILE A 111 -11.01 2.75 -18.99
C ILE A 111 -12.26 3.26 -19.70
N ASN A 112 -12.38 4.57 -19.86
CA ASN A 112 -13.45 5.23 -20.60
C ASN A 112 -13.24 5.10 -22.12
N GLU A 113 -14.27 5.40 -22.91
CA GLU A 113 -14.19 5.34 -24.39
C GLU A 113 -13.11 6.26 -24.97
N ASP A 114 -12.79 7.35 -24.28
CA ASP A 114 -11.74 8.31 -24.66
C ASP A 114 -10.31 7.87 -24.25
N GLY A 115 -10.16 6.68 -23.65
CA GLY A 115 -8.89 6.12 -23.19
C GLY A 115 -8.45 6.58 -21.80
N THR A 116 -9.20 7.46 -21.13
CA THR A 116 -8.90 7.90 -19.76
C THR A 116 -9.29 6.84 -18.74
N TYR A 117 -8.61 6.82 -17.59
CA TYR A 117 -8.91 5.87 -16.51
C TYR A 117 -10.11 6.32 -15.69
N ARG A 118 -10.99 5.36 -15.36
CA ARG A 118 -12.11 5.53 -14.44
C ARG A 118 -11.74 4.98 -13.07
N GLN A 119 -11.64 5.85 -12.08
CA GLN A 119 -11.41 5.46 -10.69
C GLN A 119 -12.70 5.04 -9.99
N GLY A 120 -12.58 4.04 -9.13
CA GLY A 120 -13.62 3.54 -8.24
C GLY A 120 -13.25 3.69 -6.76
N PRO A 121 -14.14 3.23 -5.86
CA PRO A 121 -13.91 3.31 -4.43
C PRO A 121 -12.69 2.49 -3.97
N LEU A 122 -12.07 2.93 -2.90
CA LEU A 122 -11.12 2.15 -2.12
C LEU A 122 -11.87 1.19 -1.19
N PRO A 123 -11.34 -0.03 -0.94
CA PRO A 123 -11.86 -0.90 0.10
C PRO A 123 -11.94 -0.17 1.44
N ILE A 124 -13.04 -0.36 2.18
CA ILE A 124 -13.34 0.29 3.47
C ILE A 124 -13.60 1.80 3.33
N LEU A 125 -12.66 2.57 2.80
CA LEU A 125 -12.73 4.03 2.75
C LEU A 125 -13.82 4.57 1.82
N GLY A 126 -14.15 3.87 0.73
CA GLY A 126 -15.11 4.33 -0.28
C GLY A 126 -14.46 5.26 -1.31
N GLY A 127 -15.23 6.21 -1.86
CA GLY A 127 -14.79 7.10 -2.94
C GLY A 127 -15.35 6.67 -4.31
N PRO A 128 -14.69 7.02 -5.43
CA PRO A 128 -13.42 7.76 -5.51
C PRO A 128 -13.54 9.18 -4.97
N PHE A 129 -12.43 9.78 -4.55
CA PHE A 129 -12.41 11.15 -4.00
C PHE A 129 -11.81 12.14 -4.99
N ASP A 130 -12.41 13.33 -5.05
CA ASP A 130 -11.93 14.43 -5.89
C ASP A 130 -10.84 15.24 -5.17
N THR A 131 -10.77 15.14 -3.84
CA THR A 131 -9.77 15.86 -3.04
C THR A 131 -9.10 15.02 -1.97
N ALA A 132 -7.85 15.37 -1.62
CA ALA A 132 -7.15 14.76 -0.49
C ALA A 132 -7.89 14.97 0.84
N ALA A 133 -8.54 16.13 1.02
CA ALA A 133 -9.34 16.41 2.21
C ALA A 133 -10.53 15.45 2.36
N GLU A 134 -11.19 15.06 1.26
CA GLU A 134 -12.25 14.04 1.31
C GLU A 134 -11.69 12.67 1.71
N PHE A 135 -10.54 12.30 1.15
CA PHE A 135 -9.84 11.07 1.53
C PHE A 135 -9.49 11.06 3.02
N PHE A 136 -8.89 12.13 3.56
CA PHE A 136 -8.51 12.19 4.97
C PHE A 136 -9.72 12.19 5.91
N ARG A 137 -10.84 12.81 5.54
CA ARG A 137 -12.09 12.70 6.31
C ARG A 137 -12.67 11.29 6.29
N ALA A 138 -12.65 10.63 5.14
CA ALA A 138 -13.07 9.25 5.04
C ALA A 138 -12.18 8.34 5.90
N TRP A 139 -10.86 8.54 5.84
CA TRP A 139 -9.86 7.85 6.64
C TRP A 139 -10.10 8.05 8.14
N SER A 140 -10.24 9.28 8.61
CA SER A 140 -10.47 9.58 10.04
C SER A 140 -11.75 8.95 10.60
N THR A 141 -12.75 8.73 9.74
CA THR A 141 -14.06 8.21 10.15
C THR A 141 -14.11 6.69 10.12
N LYS A 142 -13.39 6.06 9.17
CA LYS A 142 -13.58 4.64 8.83
C LYS A 142 -12.42 3.74 9.19
N VAL A 143 -11.22 4.28 9.40
CA VAL A 143 -10.07 3.46 9.78
C VAL A 143 -10.18 3.08 11.23
N GLU A 144 -10.14 1.78 11.51
CA GLU A 144 -9.99 1.23 12.85
C GLU A 144 -8.51 1.15 13.21
N PHE A 145 -8.13 1.72 14.35
CA PHE A 145 -6.74 1.66 14.82
C PHE A 145 -6.54 0.48 15.75
N GLY A 146 -5.65 -0.42 15.35
CA GLY A 146 -5.05 -1.39 16.26
C GLY A 146 -6.05 -2.40 16.83
N LEU A 147 -5.92 -2.62 18.13
CA LEU A 147 -6.59 -3.67 18.87
C LEU A 147 -8.03 -3.28 19.24
N SER A 148 -8.91 -4.28 19.34
CA SER A 148 -10.22 -4.07 19.99
C SER A 148 -10.05 -3.54 21.41
N GLU A 149 -11.09 -2.90 21.96
CA GLU A 149 -11.03 -2.30 23.30
C GLU A 149 -10.58 -3.28 24.39
N GLY A 150 -11.05 -4.54 24.34
CA GLY A 150 -10.62 -5.59 25.26
C GLY A 150 -9.12 -5.93 25.10
N GLN A 151 -8.68 -6.14 23.87
CA GLN A 151 -7.27 -6.43 23.57
C GLN A 151 -6.34 -5.25 23.91
N LEU A 152 -6.81 -4.01 23.73
CA LEU A 152 -6.07 -2.81 24.11
C LEU A 152 -5.91 -2.75 25.63
N ARG A 153 -6.96 -3.04 26.40
CA ARG A 153 -6.89 -3.14 27.87
C ARG A 153 -5.90 -4.21 28.32
N ASP A 154 -5.94 -5.37 27.67
CA ASP A 154 -5.04 -6.49 28.00
C ASP A 154 -3.57 -6.17 27.68
N THR A 155 -3.32 -5.47 26.57
CA THR A 155 -1.95 -5.20 26.08
C THR A 155 -1.33 -3.96 26.71
N ALA A 156 -2.08 -2.86 26.78
CA ALA A 156 -1.59 -1.57 27.29
C ALA A 156 -1.80 -1.41 28.80
N GLY A 157 -2.57 -2.29 29.43
CA GLY A 157 -2.84 -2.28 30.87
C GLY A 157 -3.34 -0.91 31.34
N PRO A 158 -2.61 -0.23 32.25
CA PRO A 158 -3.05 1.07 32.79
C PRO A 158 -3.11 2.19 31.75
N TYR A 159 -2.43 2.06 30.61
CA TYR A 159 -2.39 3.11 29.57
C TYR A 159 -3.53 2.98 28.53
N ALA A 160 -4.35 1.94 28.60
CA ALA A 160 -5.37 1.65 27.59
C ALA A 160 -6.37 2.80 27.39
N GLU A 161 -6.83 3.42 28.48
CA GLU A 161 -7.75 4.57 28.43
C GLU A 161 -7.10 5.80 27.78
N GLU A 162 -5.87 6.13 28.18
CA GLU A 162 -5.13 7.27 27.62
C GLU A 162 -4.87 7.09 26.11
N ILE A 163 -4.49 5.89 25.69
CA ILE A 163 -4.28 5.56 24.28
C ILE A 163 -5.60 5.67 23.51
N SER A 164 -6.70 5.13 24.05
CA SER A 164 -8.02 5.19 23.42
C SER A 164 -8.50 6.64 23.22
N LEU A 165 -8.35 7.48 24.24
CA LEU A 165 -8.67 8.91 24.16
C LEU A 165 -7.77 9.62 23.13
N SER A 166 -6.47 9.32 23.12
CA SER A 166 -5.52 9.92 22.18
C SER A 166 -5.84 9.54 20.73
N LEU A 167 -6.20 8.28 20.46
CA LEU A 167 -6.62 7.82 19.14
C LEU A 167 -7.90 8.52 18.67
N SER A 168 -8.87 8.69 19.57
CA SER A 168 -10.13 9.39 19.27
C SER A 168 -9.87 10.86 18.95
N ALA A 169 -9.09 11.55 19.80
CA ALA A 169 -8.71 12.94 19.58
C ALA A 169 -7.90 13.13 18.28
N PHE A 170 -7.03 12.17 17.94
CA PHE A 170 -6.27 12.21 16.70
C PHE A 170 -7.18 12.10 15.47
N ARG A 171 -8.19 11.23 15.47
CA ARG A 171 -9.17 11.13 14.38
C ARG A 171 -9.94 12.43 14.19
N GLU A 172 -10.44 13.01 15.29
CA GLU A 172 -11.15 14.30 15.24
C GLU A 172 -10.24 15.39 14.68
N TRP A 173 -8.99 15.45 15.14
CA TRP A 173 -8.01 16.41 14.64
C TRP A 173 -7.74 16.24 13.13
N VAL A 174 -7.56 15.00 12.64
CA VAL A 174 -7.38 14.74 11.20
C VAL A 174 -8.60 15.20 10.40
N ASN A 175 -9.82 14.94 10.90
CA ASN A 175 -11.05 15.35 10.23
C ASN A 175 -11.16 16.89 10.13
N ASP A 176 -10.97 17.58 11.25
CA ASP A 176 -11.08 19.03 11.35
C ASP A 176 -10.01 19.75 10.51
N ASN A 177 -8.82 19.15 10.40
CA ASN A 177 -7.69 19.71 9.66
C ASN A 177 -7.54 19.16 8.25
N ALA A 178 -8.46 18.32 7.76
CA ALA A 178 -8.29 17.60 6.49
C ALA A 178 -7.97 18.50 5.28
N LYS A 179 -8.43 19.75 5.27
CA LYS A 179 -8.16 20.73 4.20
C LYS A 179 -6.70 21.23 4.16
N SER A 180 -5.98 21.17 5.27
CA SER A 180 -4.61 21.65 5.40
C SER A 180 -3.57 20.53 5.50
N LEU A 181 -4.00 19.27 5.55
CA LEU A 181 -3.08 18.13 5.63
C LEU A 181 -2.32 17.88 4.33
N SER A 182 -2.90 18.24 3.17
CA SER A 182 -2.27 17.98 1.88
C SER A 182 -1.65 19.22 1.27
N VAL A 183 -0.43 19.07 0.74
CA VAL A 183 0.23 20.10 -0.06
C VAL A 183 -0.43 20.25 -1.44
N ASN A 184 -1.14 19.23 -1.92
CA ASN A 184 -1.90 19.27 -3.16
C ASN A 184 -3.26 18.59 -2.98
N ASN A 185 -4.24 19.40 -2.57
CA ASN A 185 -5.56 18.92 -2.25
C ASN A 185 -6.40 18.48 -3.47
N THR A 186 -6.10 18.94 -4.68
CA THR A 186 -6.95 18.73 -5.88
C THR A 186 -6.31 17.85 -6.94
N GLY A 187 -5.16 17.25 -6.63
CA GLY A 187 -4.44 16.37 -7.54
C GLY A 187 -3.75 17.10 -8.70
N PRO A 188 -3.41 16.38 -9.79
CA PRO A 188 -3.61 14.94 -9.93
C PRO A 188 -2.76 14.16 -8.91
N PHE A 189 -3.21 12.95 -8.62
CA PHE A 189 -2.71 12.12 -7.52
C PHE A 189 -1.73 11.06 -8.04
N PRO A 190 -0.56 10.86 -7.39
CA PRO A 190 0.36 9.75 -7.67
C PRO A 190 -0.32 8.38 -7.55
N LEU A 191 0.17 7.41 -8.31
CA LEU A 191 -0.09 6.00 -8.06
C LEU A 191 0.78 5.49 -6.88
N CYS A 192 0.15 4.75 -5.97
CA CYS A 192 0.80 4.04 -4.88
C CYS A 192 0.61 2.52 -5.06
N HIS A 193 1.62 1.73 -4.69
CA HIS A 193 1.54 0.26 -4.68
C HIS A 193 0.61 -0.28 -3.57
N GLY A 194 0.58 0.40 -2.42
CA GLY A 194 -0.19 0.00 -1.24
C GLY A 194 0.59 -0.89 -0.26
N ASP A 195 1.48 -1.74 -0.77
CA ASP A 195 2.47 -2.49 0.02
C ASP A 195 3.85 -2.43 -0.65
N PHE A 196 4.44 -1.23 -0.66
CA PHE A 196 5.69 -1.01 -1.39
C PHE A 196 6.90 -1.45 -0.57
N GLY A 197 7.54 -2.53 -1.00
CA GLY A 197 8.72 -3.03 -0.29
C GLY A 197 9.44 -4.14 -1.05
N HIS A 198 10.59 -4.52 -0.51
CA HIS A 198 11.41 -5.62 -1.02
C HIS A 198 10.65 -6.97 -1.04
N ASN A 199 9.61 -7.11 -0.21
CA ASN A 199 8.74 -8.29 -0.20
C ASN A 199 7.98 -8.48 -1.51
N ASN A 200 7.69 -7.39 -2.22
CA ASN A 200 6.95 -7.40 -3.49
C ASN A 200 7.87 -7.13 -4.69
N MET A 201 9.17 -7.39 -4.53
CA MET A 201 10.19 -7.19 -5.56
C MET A 201 10.99 -8.47 -5.77
N VAL A 202 11.12 -8.88 -7.03
CA VAL A 202 11.85 -10.09 -7.42
C VAL A 202 13.19 -9.72 -8.03
N PHE A 203 14.27 -10.31 -7.54
CA PHE A 203 15.64 -10.06 -7.99
C PHE A 203 16.30 -11.32 -8.57
N ASP A 204 17.19 -11.16 -9.53
CA ASP A 204 18.07 -12.24 -9.98
C ASP A 204 19.28 -12.43 -9.05
N ASP A 205 20.12 -13.43 -9.34
CA ASP A 205 21.33 -13.74 -8.57
C ASP A 205 22.38 -12.62 -8.57
N THR A 206 22.20 -11.59 -9.41
CA THR A 206 23.05 -10.40 -9.48
C THR A 206 22.42 -9.16 -8.85
N TYR A 207 21.32 -9.34 -8.09
CA TYR A 207 20.57 -8.27 -7.43
C TYR A 207 19.96 -7.24 -8.41
N ARG A 208 19.73 -7.65 -9.67
CA ARG A 208 18.96 -6.86 -10.61
C ARG A 208 17.47 -7.15 -10.42
N LEU A 209 16.67 -6.09 -10.37
CA LEU A 209 15.22 -6.16 -10.27
C LEU A 209 14.63 -6.75 -11.56
N LEU A 210 13.93 -7.87 -11.42
CA LEU A 210 13.21 -8.57 -12.49
C LEU A 210 11.74 -8.17 -12.58
N GLY A 211 11.15 -7.69 -11.49
CA GLY A 211 9.80 -7.19 -11.50
C GLY A 211 9.23 -6.87 -10.12
N VAL A 212 8.15 -6.09 -10.15
CA VAL A 212 7.30 -5.75 -9.00
C VAL A 212 5.99 -6.54 -9.12
N ILE A 213 5.58 -7.18 -8.03
CA ILE A 213 4.43 -8.08 -7.96
C ILE A 213 3.42 -7.58 -6.92
N ASP A 214 2.26 -8.23 -6.84
CA ASP A 214 1.23 -7.98 -5.82
C ASP A 214 0.61 -6.57 -5.88
N TRP A 215 -0.12 -6.32 -6.98
CA TRP A 215 -0.70 -5.00 -7.28
C TRP A 215 -2.13 -4.82 -6.76
N GLU A 216 -2.63 -5.76 -5.95
CA GLU A 216 -4.03 -5.77 -5.54
C GLU A 216 -4.40 -4.58 -4.66
N THR A 217 -3.45 -4.07 -3.87
CA THR A 217 -3.64 -2.93 -2.98
C THR A 217 -3.38 -1.58 -3.64
N ALA A 218 -2.93 -1.56 -4.90
CA ALA A 218 -2.54 -0.33 -5.57
C ALA A 218 -3.72 0.62 -5.77
N PHE A 219 -3.46 1.92 -5.67
CA PHE A 219 -4.44 2.98 -5.83
C PHE A 219 -3.78 4.33 -6.08
N ALA A 220 -4.50 5.30 -6.66
CA ALA A 220 -4.03 6.68 -6.64
C ALA A 220 -4.37 7.35 -5.31
N GLY A 221 -3.40 7.99 -4.67
CA GLY A 221 -3.51 8.53 -3.32
C GLY A 221 -2.94 9.94 -3.15
N PRO A 222 -3.20 10.60 -2.01
CA PRO A 222 -2.52 11.85 -1.67
C PRO A 222 -0.99 11.72 -1.71
N TYR A 223 -0.29 12.83 -1.91
CA TYR A 223 1.17 12.88 -1.90
C TYR A 223 1.75 12.39 -0.57
N GLU A 224 1.03 12.65 0.53
CA GLU A 224 1.45 12.36 1.90
C GLU A 224 1.51 10.86 2.23
N VAL A 225 0.87 10.01 1.41
CA VAL A 225 0.90 8.54 1.54
C VAL A 225 1.67 7.87 0.39
N SER A 226 2.45 8.67 -0.34
CA SER A 226 3.29 8.21 -1.45
C SER A 226 4.76 8.14 -1.03
N CYS A 227 5.57 7.42 -1.80
CA CYS A 227 7.03 7.35 -1.61
C CYS A 227 7.45 6.93 -0.19
N GLU A 228 6.71 6.01 0.43
CA GLU A 228 7.09 5.44 1.72
C GLU A 228 8.45 4.72 1.62
N PHE A 229 9.22 4.73 2.70
CA PHE A 229 10.47 3.98 2.69
C PHE A 229 10.18 2.49 2.56
N PRO A 230 10.95 1.75 1.73
CA PRO A 230 10.85 0.29 1.69
C PRO A 230 10.90 -0.30 3.10
N LEU A 231 10.15 -1.37 3.35
CA LEU A 231 10.00 -1.96 4.69
C LEU A 231 11.34 -2.24 5.41
N SER A 232 12.39 -2.57 4.66
CA SER A 232 13.76 -2.77 5.17
C SER A 232 14.38 -1.53 5.83
N MET A 233 13.96 -0.34 5.40
CA MET A 233 14.38 0.97 5.91
C MET A 233 13.30 1.66 6.74
N SER A 234 12.19 0.98 7.04
CA SER A 234 11.14 1.54 7.88
C SER A 234 11.63 1.71 9.32
N VAL A 235 11.36 2.89 9.89
CA VAL A 235 11.68 3.24 11.27
C VAL A 235 10.52 4.02 11.87
N VAL A 236 10.30 3.84 13.18
CA VAL A 236 9.38 4.70 13.93
C VAL A 236 10.01 6.10 14.01
N PRO A 237 9.29 7.17 13.62
CA PRO A 237 9.81 8.53 13.78
C PRO A 237 10.19 8.80 15.25
N PRO A 238 11.31 9.45 15.56
CA PRO A 238 11.73 9.71 16.94
C PRO A 238 10.67 10.44 17.79
N ALA A 239 9.85 11.29 17.15
CA ALA A 239 8.74 11.99 17.81
C ALA A 239 7.60 11.06 18.27
N MET A 240 7.56 9.83 17.76
CA MET A 240 6.55 8.80 18.05
C MET A 240 7.13 7.59 18.77
N ASP A 241 8.43 7.57 19.04
CA ASP A 241 9.12 6.46 19.69
C ASP A 241 9.50 6.80 21.14
N VAL A 242 9.93 5.79 21.89
CA VAL A 242 10.24 5.96 23.31
C VAL A 242 11.56 6.71 23.50
N PRO A 243 11.60 7.81 24.29
CA PRO A 243 12.78 8.68 24.37
C PRO A 243 14.06 7.98 24.82
N TRP A 244 13.97 6.93 25.64
CA TRP A 244 15.15 6.24 26.18
C TRP A 244 15.90 5.40 25.14
N LYS A 245 15.32 5.13 23.96
CA LYS A 245 16.03 4.51 22.84
C LYS A 245 17.10 5.41 22.24
N TYR A 246 17.03 6.71 22.47
CA TYR A 246 17.91 7.68 21.85
C TYR A 246 18.97 8.17 22.85
N ASP A 247 20.15 8.51 22.35
CA ASP A 247 21.22 9.17 23.12
C ASP A 247 21.00 10.69 23.22
N GLU A 248 21.92 11.39 23.89
CA GLU A 248 21.84 12.84 24.11
C GLU A 248 21.88 13.66 22.81
N MET A 249 22.36 13.07 21.71
CA MET A 249 22.38 13.69 20.38
C MET A 249 21.11 13.38 19.57
N GLY A 250 20.17 12.61 20.13
CA GLY A 250 18.96 12.15 19.45
C GLY A 250 19.21 11.00 18.47
N CYS A 251 20.35 10.33 18.52
CA CYS A 251 20.63 9.15 17.70
C CYS A 251 20.11 7.88 18.40
N PRO A 252 19.54 6.90 17.67
CA PRO A 252 19.19 5.60 18.25
C PRO A 252 20.41 4.98 18.94
N LYS A 253 20.23 4.30 20.08
CA LYS A 253 21.32 3.58 20.76
C LYS A 253 21.61 2.24 20.11
N ASP A 254 20.58 1.63 19.51
CA ASP A 254 20.69 0.36 18.81
C ASP A 254 21.49 0.51 17.50
N PRO A 255 22.55 -0.28 17.27
CA PRO A 255 23.37 -0.19 16.06
C PRO A 255 22.60 -0.44 14.77
N ASP A 256 21.61 -1.36 14.78
CA ASP A 256 20.85 -1.71 13.57
C ASP A 256 19.87 -0.57 13.23
N GLU A 257 19.22 0.02 14.23
CA GLU A 257 18.42 1.24 14.03
C GLU A 257 19.29 2.39 13.49
N ARG A 258 20.51 2.61 14.04
CA ARG A 258 21.45 3.61 13.50
C ARG A 258 21.76 3.37 12.03
N GLN A 259 22.01 2.11 11.66
CA GLN A 259 22.29 1.75 10.28
C GLN A 259 21.08 2.03 9.38
N LYS A 260 19.85 1.73 9.81
CA LYS A 260 18.63 2.08 9.05
C LYS A 260 18.50 3.57 8.81
N PHE A 261 18.81 4.43 9.79
CA PHE A 261 18.81 5.88 9.58
C PHE A 261 19.88 6.32 8.56
N ALA A 262 21.07 5.72 8.59
CA ALA A 262 22.11 5.97 7.60
C ALA A 262 21.70 5.50 6.20
N ASP A 263 21.00 4.37 6.11
CA ASP A 263 20.44 3.83 4.86
C ASP A 263 19.37 4.75 4.30
N ARG A 264 18.46 5.27 5.13
CA ARG A 264 17.47 6.29 4.73
C ARG A 264 18.15 7.55 4.19
N ALA A 265 19.22 8.02 4.83
CA ALA A 265 19.95 9.19 4.35
C ALA A 265 20.58 8.95 2.96
N SER A 266 21.15 7.76 2.76
CA SER A 266 21.70 7.34 1.47
C SER A 266 20.60 7.22 0.41
N TYR A 267 19.47 6.61 0.75
CA TYR A 267 18.31 6.47 -0.12
C TYR A 267 17.73 7.83 -0.55
N ILE A 268 17.58 8.78 0.39
CA ILE A 268 17.15 10.15 0.07
C ILE A 268 18.13 10.83 -0.88
N ALA A 269 19.44 10.59 -0.74
CA ALA A 269 20.45 11.17 -1.62
C ALA A 269 20.39 10.60 -3.04
N ILE A 270 19.89 9.37 -3.23
CA ILE A 270 19.68 8.74 -4.53
C ILE A 270 18.44 9.31 -5.24
N VAL A 271 17.37 9.58 -4.50
CA VAL A 271 16.09 10.07 -5.05
C VAL A 271 16.13 11.56 -5.43
N ARG A 272 17.09 12.33 -4.90
CA ARG A 272 17.26 13.78 -5.13
C ARG A 272 17.96 14.12 -6.43
#